data_AF-A0A5B0FPA7-F1
#
_entry.id   AF-A0A5B0FPA7-F1
#
_cell.length_a   1.000
_cell.length_b   1.000
_cell.length_c   1.000
_cell.angle_alpha   90.00
_cell.angle_beta   90.00
_cell.angle_gamma   90.00
#
_symmetry.space_group_name_H-M   'P 1'
#
loop_
_entity.id
_entity.type
_entity.pdbx_description
1 polymer ?
#
loop_
_entity_poly.entity_id
_entity_poly.type
_entity_poly.pdbx_seq_one_letter_code
_entity_poly.pdbx_strand_id
1 'polypeptide(L)'
;MKNIECHYKDGSLVFCTTHCYPYAKAHKILDVFNVMGLVSRIRLKSGQSFNVIGRLPVNYDPFIPDQGKWTDVVSRLVETKQALENEVQAI
;
A
#
# COMPACT_ATOMS: atom_id res chain seq x y z
N MET A 1 -4.03 -12.69 10.16
CA MET A 1 -3.67 -11.33 10.61
C MET A 1 -3.63 -10.43 9.38
N LYS A 2 -3.91 -9.12 9.51
CA LYS A 2 -3.83 -8.17 8.38
C LYS A 2 -2.55 -7.35 8.53
N ASN A 3 -1.61 -7.51 7.61
CA ASN A 3 -0.34 -6.79 7.59
C ASN A 3 -0.45 -5.45 6.85
N ILE A 4 -1.51 -5.26 6.05
CA ILE A 4 -1.67 -4.13 5.13
C ILE A 4 -2.99 -3.39 5.37
N GLU A 5 -2.89 -2.10 5.62
CA GLU A 5 -4.00 -1.15 5.56
C GLU A 5 -3.96 -0.38 4.23
N CYS A 6 -5.14 0.05 3.75
CA CYS A 6 -5.26 0.83 2.53
C CYS A 6 -6.27 1.96 2.73
N HIS A 7 -5.91 3.15 2.28
CA HIS A 7 -6.77 4.33 2.30
C HIS A 7 -6.75 5.03 0.94
N TYR A 8 -7.89 5.52 0.49
CA TYR A 8 -7.93 6.43 -0.63
C TYR A 8 -7.59 7.85 -0.16
N LYS A 9 -6.63 8.50 -0.83
CA LYS A 9 -6.22 9.87 -0.54
C LYS A 9 -5.64 10.53 -1.78
N ASP A 10 -6.13 11.73 -2.10
CA ASP A 10 -5.60 12.61 -3.14
C ASP A 10 -5.38 11.90 -4.50
N GLY A 11 -6.40 11.21 -5.01
CA GLY A 11 -6.31 10.51 -6.30
C GLY A 11 -5.52 9.20 -6.27
N SER A 12 -5.10 8.74 -5.10
CA SER A 12 -4.23 7.57 -4.93
C SER A 12 -4.78 6.60 -3.87
N LEU A 13 -4.51 5.31 -4.09
CA LEU A 13 -4.59 4.30 -3.06
C LEU A 13 -3.27 4.29 -2.28
N VAL A 14 -3.34 4.48 -0.97
CA VAL A 14 -2.19 4.51 -0.07
C VAL A 14 -2.20 3.24 0.76
N PHE A 15 -1.22 2.37 0.53
CA PHE A 15 -1.02 1.13 1.26
C PHE A 15 0.03 1.35 2.34
N CYS A 16 -0.18 0.82 3.54
CA CYS A 16 0.72 0.96 4.67
C CYS A 16 0.79 -0.35 5.45
N THR A 17 1.96 -0.64 6.02
CA THR A 17 2.08 -1.76 6.96
C THR A 17 1.38 -1.44 8.29
N THR A 18 0.58 -2.37 8.78
CA THR A 18 -0.10 -2.26 10.08
C THR A 18 0.86 -2.41 11.26
N HIS A 19 1.98 -3.12 11.03
CA HIS A 19 3.04 -3.32 12.01
C HIS A 19 4.30 -2.54 11.64
N CYS A 20 5.11 -2.24 12.65
CA CYS A 20 6.46 -1.75 12.47
C CYS A 20 7.43 -2.93 12.36
N TYR A 21 8.48 -2.76 11.55
CA TYR A 21 9.52 -3.76 11.35
C TYR A 21 10.91 -3.17 11.57
N PRO A 22 11.91 -3.99 11.94
CA PRO A 22 13.32 -3.61 11.87
C PRO A 22 13.71 -3.19 10.46
N TYR A 23 14.72 -2.33 10.33
CA TYR A 23 15.14 -1.73 9.06
C TYR A 23 15.33 -2.76 7.93
N ALA A 24 16.05 -3.87 8.20
CA ALA A 24 16.30 -4.91 7.20
C ALA A 24 15.01 -5.56 6.67
N LYS A 25 14.02 -5.79 7.54
CA LYS A 25 12.71 -6.35 7.12
C LYS A 25 11.84 -5.30 6.43
N ALA A 26 11.87 -4.06 6.90
CA ALA A 26 11.19 -2.95 6.23
C ALA A 26 11.72 -2.72 4.80
N HIS A 27 13.02 -2.93 4.56
CA HIS A 27 13.59 -2.83 3.22
C HIS A 27 13.10 -3.93 2.29
N LYS A 28 13.01 -5.18 2.75
CA LYS A 28 12.41 -6.27 1.95
C LYS A 28 10.95 -5.99 1.59
N ILE A 29 10.18 -5.46 2.55
CA ILE A 29 8.79 -5.07 2.32
C ILE A 29 8.70 -3.89 1.34
N LEU A 30 9.62 -2.94 1.41
CA LEU A 30 9.73 -1.84 0.45
C LEU A 30 9.94 -2.36 -0.97
N ASP A 31 10.82 -3.35 -1.14
CA ASP A 31 11.10 -3.95 -2.44
C ASP A 31 9.85 -4.63 -3.03
N VAL A 32 9.09 -5.37 -2.20
CA VAL A 32 7.78 -5.92 -2.58
C VAL A 32 6.82 -4.83 -3.06
N PHE A 33 6.69 -3.74 -2.30
CA PHE A 33 5.79 -2.65 -2.68
C PHE A 33 6.21 -2.01 -4.02
N ASN A 34 7.51 -1.82 -4.24
CA ASN A 34 8.04 -1.26 -5.49
C ASN A 34 7.80 -2.19 -6.68
N VAL A 35 7.99 -3.50 -6.53
CA VAL A 35 7.70 -4.51 -7.57
C VAL A 35 6.23 -4.49 -7.97
N MET A 36 5.32 -4.25 -7.02
CA MET A 36 3.89 -4.11 -7.26
C MET A 36 3.50 -2.77 -7.92
N GLY A 37 4.48 -1.93 -8.25
CA GLY A 37 4.28 -0.65 -8.94
C GLY A 37 3.86 0.49 -8.01
N LEU A 38 4.01 0.34 -6.69
CA LEU A 38 3.72 1.41 -5.74
C LEU A 38 4.93 2.33 -5.61
N VAL A 39 4.69 3.64 -5.61
CA VAL A 39 5.71 4.63 -5.22
C VAL A 39 5.85 4.59 -3.70
N SER A 40 6.93 3.99 -3.22
CA SER A 40 7.02 3.56 -1.82
C SER A 40 8.20 4.15 -1.06
N ARG A 41 8.04 4.23 0.26
CA ARG A 41 9.07 4.73 1.18
C ARG A 41 8.98 4.06 2.55
N ILE A 42 10.13 3.97 3.21
CA ILE A 42 10.23 3.60 4.61
C ILE A 42 10.02 4.86 5.48
N ARG A 43 9.25 4.73 6.55
CA ARG A 43 9.00 5.79 7.52
C ARG A 43 9.42 5.32 8.91
N LEU A 44 10.31 6.06 9.56
CA LEU A 44 10.63 5.85 10.97
C LEU A 44 9.41 6.18 11.85
N LYS A 45 9.03 5.25 12.74
CA LYS A 45 7.98 5.46 13.74
C LYS A 45 8.57 5.85 15.10
N SER A 46 9.47 5.01 15.63
CA SER A 46 10.17 5.24 16.91
C SER A 46 11.36 4.30 17.00
N GLY A 47 12.49 4.75 17.58
CA GLY A 47 13.68 3.91 17.79
C GLY A 47 14.18 3.27 16.49
N GLN A 48 14.13 1.94 16.42
CA GLN A 48 14.49 1.14 15.23
C GLN A 48 13.27 0.47 14.56
N SER A 49 12.09 1.04 14.75
CA SER A 49 10.82 0.52 14.23
C SER A 49 10.34 1.36 13.06
N PHE A 50 10.15 0.71 11.92
CA PHE A 50 9.85 1.36 10.64
C PHE A 50 8.55 0.82 10.03
N ASN A 51 7.77 1.69 9.39
CA ASN A 51 6.65 1.31 8.53
C ASN A 51 7.03 1.47 7.07
N VAL A 52 6.37 0.71 6.20
CA VAL A 52 6.46 0.91 4.75
C VAL A 52 5.14 1.49 4.26
N ILE A 53 5.23 2.52 3.44
CA ILE A 53 4.08 3.19 2.83
C ILE A 53 4.29 3.20 1.33
N GLY A 54 3.30 2.76 0.56
CA GLY A 54 3.28 2.79 -0.90
C GLY A 54 2.07 3.53 -1.42
N ARG A 55 2.23 4.23 -2.55
CA ARG A 55 1.15 4.95 -3.23
C ARG A 55 0.96 4.40 -4.63
N LEU A 56 -0.29 4.12 -4.96
CA LEU A 56 -0.73 3.76 -6.30
C LEU A 56 -1.68 4.85 -6.82
N PRO A 57 -1.24 5.70 -7.77
CA PRO A 57 -2.12 6.66 -8.43
C PRO A 57 -3.23 5.92 -9.18
N VAL A 58 -4.48 6.31 -8.97
CA VAL A 58 -5.65 5.70 -9.64
C VAL A 58 -6.46 6.73 -10.44
N ASN A 59 -6.06 8.01 -10.40
CA ASN A 59 -6.64 9.10 -11.20
C ASN A 59 -8.18 9.16 -11.15
N TYR A 60 -8.74 8.81 -10.00
CA TYR A 60 -10.16 8.92 -9.72
C TYR A 60 -10.47 10.30 -9.15
N ASP A 61 -11.56 10.91 -9.60
CA ASP A 61 -12.09 12.14 -9.04
C ASP A 61 -13.45 11.83 -8.39
N PRO A 62 -13.58 11.92 -7.06
CA PRO A 62 -14.83 11.61 -6.38
C PRO A 62 -15.96 12.62 -6.67
N PHE A 63 -15.64 13.78 -7.27
CA PHE A 63 -16.61 14.81 -7.63
C PHE A 63 -17.15 14.63 -9.05
N ILE A 64 -16.53 13.76 -9.85
CA ILE A 64 -17.00 13.41 -11.20
C ILE A 64 -17.65 12.03 -11.12
N PRO A 65 -19.00 11.94 -11.12
CA PRO A 65 -19.69 10.67 -10.98
C PRO A 65 -19.47 9.79 -12.22
N ASP A 66 -18.57 8.83 -12.09
CA ASP A 66 -18.28 7.77 -13.07
C ASP A 66 -18.22 6.43 -12.32
N GLN A 67 -19.33 5.68 -12.36
CA GLN A 67 -19.47 4.42 -11.63
C GLN A 67 -18.47 3.34 -12.09
N GLY A 68 -18.02 3.38 -13.35
CA GLY A 68 -17.02 2.45 -13.86
C GLY A 68 -15.67 2.67 -13.17
N LYS A 69 -15.23 3.93 -13.11
CA LYS A 69 -13.94 4.28 -12.48
C LYS A 69 -13.87 3.93 -11.00
N TRP A 70 -14.95 4.10 -10.24
CA TRP A 70 -14.94 3.70 -8.83
C TRP A 70 -14.82 2.18 -8.66
N THR A 71 -15.52 1.41 -9.50
CA THR A 71 -15.41 -0.06 -9.50
C THR A 71 -13.99 -0.51 -9.83
N ASP A 72 -13.32 0.16 -10.76
CA ASP A 72 -11.91 -0.09 -11.10
C ASP A 72 -10.97 0.21 -9.93
N VAL A 73 -11.19 1.33 -9.23
CA VAL A 73 -10.43 1.69 -8.01
C VAL A 73 -10.57 0.62 -6.94
N VAL A 74 -11.80 0.14 -6.69
CA VAL A 74 -12.07 -0.91 -5.70
C VAL A 74 -11.41 -2.23 -6.11
N SER A 75 -11.52 -2.60 -7.40
CA SER A 75 -10.90 -3.83 -7.91
C SER A 75 -9.38 -3.78 -7.75
N ARG A 76 -8.75 -2.67 -8.15
CA ARG A 76 -7.32 -2.44 -8.00
C ARG A 76 -6.88 -2.43 -6.53
N LEU A 77 -7.70 -1.89 -5.64
CA LEU A 77 -7.48 -1.93 -4.18
C LEU A 77 -7.43 -3.38 -3.70
N VAL A 78 -8.44 -4.18 -4.02
CA VAL A 78 -8.57 -5.56 -3.54
C VAL A 78 -7.41 -6.42 -4.04
N GLU A 79 -7.12 -6.37 -5.34
CA GLU A 79 -6.03 -7.13 -5.96
C GLU A 79 -4.67 -6.76 -5.36
N THR A 80 -4.36 -5.47 -5.32
CA THR A 80 -3.07 -4.99 -4.81
C THR A 80 -2.92 -5.32 -3.33
N LYS A 81 -3.99 -5.14 -2.54
CA LYS A 81 -3.96 -5.48 -1.11
C LYS A 81 -3.71 -6.97 -0.90
N GLN A 82 -4.40 -7.83 -1.63
CA GLN A 82 -4.26 -9.28 -1.48
C GLN A 82 -2.85 -9.74 -1.87
N ALA A 83 -2.30 -9.20 -2.96
CA ALA A 83 -0.93 -9.49 -3.37
C ALA A 83 0.08 -9.05 -2.31
N LEU A 84 -0.05 -7.83 -1.80
CA LEU A 84 0.84 -7.32 -0.74
C LEU A 84 0.74 -8.14 0.56
N GLU A 85 -0.46 -8.54 0.97
CA GLU A 85 -0.65 -9.39 2.16
C GLU A 85 0.07 -10.73 2.00
N ASN A 86 -0.08 -11.39 0.84
CA ASN A 86 0.55 -12.68 0.58
C ASN A 86 2.09 -12.57 0.60
N GLU A 87 2.64 -11.57 -0.07
CA GLU A 87 4.10 -11.37 -0.15
C GLU A 87 4.69 -10.97 1.20
N VAL A 88 4.05 -10.05 1.93
CA VAL A 88 4.55 -9.61 3.24
C VAL A 88 4.45 -10.72 4.29
N GLN A 89 3.45 -11.58 4.21
CA GLN A 89 3.33 -12.74 5.11
C GLN A 89 4.43 -13.79 4.87
N ALA A 90 5.02 -13.84 3.67
CA ALA A 90 6.10 -14.76 3.34
C ALA A 90 7.50 -14.29 3.82
N ILE A 91 7.61 -13.05 4.31
CA ILE A 91 8.85 -12.43 4.85
C ILE A 91 8.89 -12.55 6.37
#